data_AF-A0A972WBB2-F1
#
_entry.id   AF-A0A972WBB2-F1
#
_cell.length_a   1.000
_cell.length_b   1.000
_cell.length_c   1.000
_cell.angle_alpha   90.00
_cell.angle_beta   90.00
_cell.angle_gamma   90.00
#
_symmetry.space_group_name_H-M   'P 1'
#
loop_
_entity.id
_entity.type
_entity.pdbx_description
1 polymer ?
#
loop_
_entity_poly.entity_id
_entity_poly.type
_entity_poly.pdbx_seq_one_letter_code
_entity_poly.pdbx_strand_id
1 'polypeptide(L)'
;MDTILTKQARHKSIGALITRVLFLCSAAYADEYRDARAELVAAYQQADYPAMLLAAKKALSARPGYPGALFNLALSQTLNGDHSASLRTLENLLAIGADFGVVDLDEFVAVRELDGWSEYRVK
;
A
#
# COMPACT_ATOMS: atom_id res chain seq x y z
N MET A 1 -56.13 1.87 22.39
CA MET A 1 -55.49 1.62 21.08
C MET A 1 -54.44 2.68 20.90
N ASP A 2 -53.30 2.27 20.36
CA ASP A 2 -52.18 3.08 19.86
C ASP A 2 -51.31 3.80 20.88
N THR A 3 -50.07 3.32 21.07
CA THR A 3 -48.79 4.08 21.02
C THR A 3 -47.62 3.15 21.38
N ILE A 4 -47.36 2.09 20.59
CA ILE A 4 -46.12 1.29 20.73
C ILE A 4 -45.67 0.80 19.34
N LEU A 5 -45.39 1.69 18.39
CA LEU A 5 -44.95 1.28 17.04
C LEU A 5 -44.01 2.31 16.40
N THR A 6 -42.96 2.74 17.08
CA THR A 6 -41.97 3.67 16.46
C THR A 6 -40.51 3.46 16.82
N LYS A 7 -40.14 2.52 17.71
CA LYS A 7 -38.71 2.35 18.07
C LYS A 7 -37.96 1.25 17.29
N GLN A 8 -38.68 0.32 16.64
CA GLN A 8 -38.06 -0.86 16.03
C GLN A 8 -37.67 -0.69 14.55
N ALA A 9 -38.11 0.40 13.89
CA ALA A 9 -37.84 0.65 12.46
C ALA A 9 -36.51 1.41 12.19
N ARG A 10 -35.98 2.15 13.17
CA ARG A 10 -34.73 2.93 13.01
C ARG A 10 -33.45 2.10 13.07
N HIS A 11 -33.47 0.93 13.69
CA HIS A 11 -32.28 0.08 13.83
C HIS A 11 -31.93 -0.70 12.55
N LYS A 12 -32.93 -1.12 11.76
CA LYS A 12 -32.70 -1.84 10.48
C LYS A 12 -32.15 -0.94 9.36
N SER A 13 -32.43 0.37 9.43
CA SER A 13 -32.06 1.35 8.40
C SER A 13 -30.64 1.92 8.60
N ILE A 14 -30.21 2.14 9.85
CA ILE A 14 -28.85 2.64 10.14
C ILE A 14 -27.78 1.57 9.86
N GLY A 15 -28.02 0.31 10.24
CA GLY A 15 -27.09 -0.79 9.94
C GLY A 15 -26.90 -1.00 8.44
N ALA A 16 -27.99 -1.01 7.67
CA ALA A 16 -27.93 -1.14 6.21
C ALA A 16 -27.24 0.06 5.53
N LEU A 17 -27.40 1.28 6.06
CA LEU A 17 -26.71 2.47 5.57
C LEU A 17 -25.20 2.40 5.87
N ILE A 18 -24.81 2.02 7.08
CA ILE A 18 -23.40 1.85 7.47
C ILE A 18 -22.73 0.79 6.60
N THR A 19 -23.34 -0.39 6.43
CA THR A 19 -22.79 -1.45 5.57
C THR A 19 -22.65 -1.00 4.12
N ARG A 20 -23.62 -0.25 3.57
CA ARG A 20 -23.53 0.30 2.21
C ARG A 20 -22.41 1.33 2.09
N VAL A 21 -22.28 2.25 3.05
CA VAL A 21 -21.20 3.26 3.05
C VAL A 21 -19.83 2.57 3.16
N LEU A 22 -19.67 1.59 4.06
CA LEU A 22 -18.44 0.82 4.20
C LEU A 22 -18.10 0.06 2.91
N PHE A 23 -19.09 -0.56 2.25
CA PHE A 23 -18.89 -1.24 0.97
C PHE A 23 -18.48 -0.28 -0.14
N LEU A 24 -19.13 0.89 -0.25
CA LEU A 24 -18.77 1.92 -1.23
C LEU A 24 -17.36 2.49 -1.00
N CYS A 25 -17.00 2.77 0.26
CA CYS A 25 -15.64 3.18 0.61
C CYS A 25 -14.63 2.09 0.27
N SER A 26 -14.90 0.83 0.62
CA SER A 26 -14.03 -0.30 0.29
C SER A 26 -13.83 -0.48 -1.22
N ALA A 27 -14.87 -0.26 -2.02
CA ALA A 27 -14.79 -0.32 -3.48
C ALA A 27 -13.96 0.85 -4.03
N ALA A 28 -14.19 2.08 -3.55
CA ALA A 28 -13.41 3.26 -3.94
C ALA A 28 -11.91 3.08 -3.63
N TYR A 29 -11.55 2.58 -2.44
CA TYR A 29 -10.15 2.26 -2.11
C TYR A 29 -9.55 1.15 -2.99
N ALA A 30 -10.37 0.22 -3.49
CA ALA A 30 -9.92 -0.80 -4.43
C ALA A 30 -9.64 -0.21 -5.82
N ASP A 31 -10.50 0.68 -6.30
CA ASP A 31 -10.33 1.38 -7.57
C ASP A 31 -9.13 2.33 -7.53
N GLU A 32 -8.97 3.15 -6.48
CA GLU A 32 -7.83 4.05 -6.32
C GLU A 32 -6.49 3.31 -6.28
N TYR A 33 -6.44 2.18 -5.57
CA TYR A 33 -5.25 1.33 -5.55
C TYR A 33 -4.93 0.76 -6.94
N ARG A 34 -5.96 0.28 -7.66
CA ARG A 34 -5.80 -0.28 -9.01
C ARG A 34 -5.26 0.78 -9.98
N ASP A 35 -5.81 1.99 -9.93
CA ASP A 35 -5.43 3.08 -10.82
C ASP A 35 -4.00 3.55 -10.52
N ALA A 36 -3.65 3.72 -9.25
CA ALA A 36 -2.29 4.05 -8.82
C ALA A 36 -1.27 2.96 -9.22
N ARG A 37 -1.66 1.68 -9.13
CA ARG A 37 -0.82 0.57 -9.58
C ARG A 37 -0.62 0.59 -11.11
N ALA A 38 -1.65 0.94 -11.88
CA ALA A 38 -1.55 1.07 -13.33
C ALA A 38 -0.59 2.21 -13.72
N GLU A 39 -0.71 3.37 -13.07
CA GLU A 39 0.22 4.50 -13.23
C GLU A 39 1.67 4.09 -12.91
N LEU A 40 1.87 3.36 -11.81
CA LEU A 40 3.19 2.87 -11.40
C LEU A 40 3.81 1.95 -12.46
N VAL A 41 3.05 0.98 -12.98
CA VAL A 41 3.53 0.05 -14.00
C VAL A 41 3.90 0.80 -15.28
N ALA A 42 3.07 1.76 -15.70
CA ALA A 42 3.35 2.59 -16.87
C ALA A 42 4.64 3.42 -16.70
N ALA A 43 4.84 4.01 -15.53
CA ALA A 43 6.04 4.77 -15.20
C ALA A 43 7.30 3.89 -15.17
N TYR A 44 7.22 2.69 -14.58
CA TYR A 44 8.31 1.72 -14.58
C TYR A 44 8.72 1.30 -16.00
N GLN A 45 7.75 1.00 -16.87
CA GLN A 45 8.00 0.65 -18.28
C GLN A 45 8.70 1.77 -19.07
N GLN A 46 8.52 3.01 -18.65
CA GLN A 46 9.14 4.19 -19.27
C GLN A 46 10.45 4.61 -18.57
N ALA A 47 10.86 3.89 -17.53
CA ALA A 47 11.96 4.28 -16.62
C ALA A 47 11.79 5.69 -16.01
N ASP A 48 10.54 6.17 -15.87
CA ASP A 48 10.21 7.42 -15.18
C ASP A 48 10.07 7.14 -13.68
N TYR A 49 11.21 7.00 -13.00
CA TYR A 49 11.25 6.67 -11.58
C TYR A 49 10.67 7.75 -10.66
N PRO A 50 10.77 9.06 -10.95
CA PRO A 50 10.02 10.08 -10.23
C PRO A 50 8.50 9.88 -10.29
N ALA A 51 7.94 9.60 -11.46
CA ALA A 51 6.51 9.30 -11.60
C ALA A 51 6.14 7.98 -10.92
N MET A 52 7.00 6.97 -11.02
CA MET A 52 6.82 5.67 -10.36
C MET A 52 6.76 5.82 -8.83
N LEU A 53 7.58 6.69 -8.25
CA LEU A 53 7.57 7.00 -6.82
C LEU A 53 6.29 7.73 -6.39
N LEU A 54 5.79 8.68 -7.20
CA LEU A 54 4.53 9.36 -6.93
C LEU A 54 3.36 8.38 -6.95
N ALA A 55 3.29 7.52 -7.97
CA ALA A 55 2.26 6.48 -8.08
C ALA A 55 2.33 5.45 -6.94
N ALA A 56 3.54 5.05 -6.51
CA ALA A 56 3.71 4.15 -5.36
C ALA A 56 3.17 4.76 -4.07
N LYS A 57 3.44 6.05 -3.81
CA LYS A 57 2.90 6.78 -2.67
C LYS A 57 1.37 6.85 -2.72
N LYS A 58 0.78 7.09 -3.91
CA LYS A 58 -0.67 7.06 -4.11
C LYS A 58 -1.26 5.69 -3.82
N ALA A 59 -0.61 4.61 -4.28
CA ALA A 59 -1.05 3.24 -4.02
C ALA A 59 -1.01 2.90 -2.51
N LEU A 60 0.03 3.33 -1.80
CA LEU A 60 0.12 3.16 -0.35
C LEU A 60 -0.93 3.99 0.40
N SER A 61 -1.24 5.21 -0.05
CA SER A 61 -2.32 6.03 0.54
C SER A 61 -3.69 5.41 0.33
N ALA A 62 -3.95 4.81 -0.83
CA ALA A 62 -5.21 4.11 -1.12
C ALA A 62 -5.36 2.83 -0.29
N ARG A 63 -4.25 2.15 0.02
CA ARG A 63 -4.23 0.96 0.90
C ARG A 63 -3.06 0.99 1.88
N PRO A 64 -3.20 1.73 3.01
CA PRO A 64 -2.15 1.83 4.00
C PRO A 64 -1.76 0.46 4.56
N GLY A 65 -0.45 0.19 4.63
CA GLY A 65 0.09 -1.06 5.15
C GLY A 65 -0.08 -2.28 4.24
N TYR A 66 -0.62 -2.13 3.03
CA TYR A 66 -0.73 -3.26 2.10
C TYR A 66 0.67 -3.72 1.65
N PRO A 67 1.05 -5.00 1.84
CA PRO A 67 2.42 -5.46 1.58
C PRO A 67 2.90 -5.17 0.14
N GLY A 68 2.03 -5.39 -0.85
CA GLY A 68 2.36 -5.10 -2.25
C GLY A 68 2.55 -3.60 -2.54
N ALA A 69 1.90 -2.71 -1.78
CA ALA A 69 2.11 -1.26 -1.92
C ALA A 69 3.43 -0.82 -1.29
N LEU A 70 3.78 -1.38 -0.13
CA LEU A 70 5.06 -1.14 0.55
C LEU A 70 6.24 -1.67 -0.29
N PHE A 71 6.14 -2.88 -0.84
CA PHE A 71 7.15 -3.42 -1.76
C PHE A 71 7.36 -2.50 -2.97
N ASN A 72 6.27 -2.09 -3.62
CA ASN A 72 6.33 -1.17 -4.76
C ASN A 72 6.95 0.19 -4.38
N LEU A 73 6.68 0.71 -3.18
CA LEU A 73 7.31 1.94 -2.69
C LEU A 73 8.81 1.77 -2.50
N ALA A 74 9.25 0.66 -1.89
CA ALA A 74 10.68 0.36 -1.74
C ALA A 74 11.38 0.26 -3.09
N LEU A 75 10.79 -0.47 -4.05
CA LEU A 75 11.31 -0.57 -5.41
C LEU A 75 11.40 0.80 -6.10
N SER A 76 10.35 1.61 -6.05
CA SER A 76 10.37 2.97 -6.62
C SER A 76 11.40 3.87 -5.94
N GLN A 77 11.56 3.78 -4.62
CA GLN A 77 12.59 4.53 -3.88
C GLN A 77 13.99 4.14 -4.34
N THR A 78 14.23 2.83 -4.49
CA THR A 78 15.51 2.31 -4.99
C THR A 78 15.82 2.84 -6.38
N LEU A 79 14.89 2.68 -7.34
CA LEU A 79 15.10 3.10 -8.72
C LEU A 79 15.20 4.63 -8.86
N ASN A 80 14.56 5.38 -7.96
CA ASN A 80 14.68 6.84 -7.86
C ASN A 80 15.92 7.30 -7.07
N GLY A 81 16.78 6.39 -6.62
CA GLY A 81 18.06 6.68 -5.96
C GLY A 81 18.00 6.94 -4.45
N ASP A 82 16.83 6.84 -3.81
CA ASP A 82 16.68 7.00 -2.36
C ASP A 82 16.79 5.63 -1.65
N HIS A 83 17.99 5.06 -1.68
CA HIS A 83 18.27 3.73 -1.14
C HIS A 83 18.03 3.64 0.39
N SER A 84 18.27 4.74 1.11
CA SER A 84 18.04 4.79 2.56
C SER A 84 16.55 4.80 2.92
N ALA A 85 15.71 5.47 2.13
CA ALA A 85 14.26 5.33 2.29
C ALA A 85 13.76 3.94 1.90
N SER A 86 14.33 3.35 0.84
CA SER A 86 14.02 1.98 0.42
C SER A 86 14.26 0.97 1.54
N LEU A 87 15.45 0.99 2.15
CA LEU A 87 15.79 0.09 3.27
C LEU A 87 14.76 0.21 4.42
N ARG A 88 14.43 1.42 4.85
CA ARG A 88 13.41 1.64 5.90
C ARG A 88 12.04 1.10 5.50
N THR A 89 11.65 1.24 4.24
CA THR A 89 10.38 0.70 3.74
C THR A 89 10.39 -0.83 3.73
N LEU A 90 11.51 -1.46 3.36
CA LEU A 90 11.69 -2.91 3.43
C LEU A 90 11.63 -3.42 4.87
N GLU A 91 12.21 -2.69 5.83
CA GLU A 91 12.09 -3.03 7.26
C GLU A 91 10.63 -2.96 7.75
N ASN A 92 9.87 -1.96 7.30
CA ASN A 92 8.44 -1.87 7.59
C ASN A 92 7.66 -3.06 7.01
N LEU A 93 8.07 -3.56 5.84
CA LEU A 93 7.48 -4.74 5.19
C LEU A 93 7.72 -6.00 6.02
N LEU A 94 8.95 -6.21 6.50
CA LEU A 94 9.27 -7.31 7.41
C LEU A 94 8.55 -7.18 8.75
N ALA A 95 8.42 -5.96 9.29
CA ALA A 95 7.73 -5.72 10.56
C ALA A 95 6.23 -6.11 10.54
N ILE A 96 5.61 -6.14 9.35
CA ILE A 96 4.23 -6.64 9.17
C ILE A 96 4.18 -8.10 8.72
N GLY A 97 5.30 -8.82 8.75
CA GLY A 97 5.41 -10.24 8.44
C GLY A 97 5.40 -10.58 6.95
N ALA A 98 5.74 -9.62 6.08
CA ALA A 98 5.82 -9.84 4.64
C ALA A 98 7.28 -9.78 4.15
N ASP A 99 7.70 -10.82 3.44
CA ASP A 99 8.98 -10.89 2.74
C ASP A 99 8.73 -11.22 1.26
N PHE A 100 9.33 -10.43 0.37
CA PHE A 100 9.22 -10.57 -1.08
C PHE A 100 10.54 -11.05 -1.72
N GLY A 101 11.53 -11.47 -0.94
CA GLY A 101 12.77 -12.06 -1.45
C GLY A 101 13.69 -11.04 -2.12
N VAL A 102 13.75 -9.81 -1.61
CA VAL A 102 14.50 -8.71 -2.26
C VAL A 102 16.02 -8.91 -2.26
N VAL A 103 16.52 -9.90 -1.51
CA VAL A 103 17.93 -10.29 -1.45
C VAL A 103 18.43 -10.82 -2.80
N ASP A 104 17.55 -11.30 -3.67
CA ASP A 104 17.92 -11.87 -4.98
C ASP A 104 17.53 -10.96 -6.17
N LEU A 105 16.95 -9.78 -5.91
CA LEU A 105 16.50 -8.84 -6.94
C LEU A 105 17.56 -7.80 -7.32
N ASP A 106 18.01 -7.78 -8.57
CA ASP A 106 19.10 -6.90 -9.02
C ASP A 106 18.84 -5.41 -8.76
N GLU A 107 17.57 -4.97 -8.79
CA GLU A 107 17.20 -3.58 -8.53
C GLU A 107 17.67 -3.11 -7.16
N PHE A 108 17.76 -4.00 -6.17
CA PHE A 108 18.12 -3.67 -4.80
C PHE A 108 19.61 -3.73 -4.49
N VAL A 109 20.49 -4.02 -5.46
CA VAL A 109 21.96 -4.12 -5.25
C VAL A 109 22.50 -2.91 -4.48
N ALA A 110 22.13 -1.69 -4.88
CA ALA A 110 22.62 -0.48 -4.22
C ALA A 110 22.10 -0.29 -2.78
N VAL A 111 20.97 -0.91 -2.43
CA VAL A 111 20.45 -0.95 -1.05
C VAL A 111 21.27 -1.92 -0.19
N ARG A 112 21.82 -2.99 -0.79
CA ARG A 112 22.61 -4.00 -0.08
C ARG A 112 23.95 -3.51 0.44
N GLU A 113 24.45 -2.44 -0.18
CA GLU A 113 25.72 -1.79 0.19
C GLU A 113 25.56 -0.81 1.36
N LEU A 114 24.34 -0.59 1.87
CA LEU A 114 24.11 0.26 3.03
C LEU A 114 24.47 -0.46 4.34
N ASP A 115 25.02 0.26 5.32
CA ASP A 115 25.41 -0.30 6.63
C ASP A 115 24.28 -1.10 7.31
N GLY A 116 23.03 -0.61 7.20
CA GLY A 116 21.85 -1.27 7.80
C GLY A 116 21.35 -2.53 7.08
N TRP A 117 21.87 -2.85 5.90
CA TRP A 117 21.44 -4.04 5.15
C TRP A 117 21.75 -5.35 5.89
N SER A 118 22.89 -5.40 6.59
CA SER A 118 23.31 -6.57 7.34
C SER A 118 22.31 -6.96 8.44
N GLU A 119 21.68 -5.97 9.07
CA GLU A 119 20.61 -6.17 10.05
C GLU A 119 19.30 -6.56 9.40
N TYR A 120 18.98 -5.97 8.24
CA TYR A 120 17.78 -6.30 7.47
C TYR A 120 17.74 -7.77 7.06
N ARG A 121 18.83 -8.31 6.49
CA ARG A 121 18.86 -9.63 5.86
C ARG A 121 18.83 -10.83 6.82
N VAL A 122 18.93 -10.59 8.13
CA VAL A 122 18.93 -11.64 9.17
C VAL A 122 17.66 -11.64 10.03
N LYS A 123 16.73 -10.71 9.78
CA LYS A 123 15.40 -10.66 10.40
C LYS A 123 14.49 -11.69 9.76
#